data_AF-A0A5C6EQR2-F1
#
_entry.id   AF-A0A5C6EQR2-F1
#
_cell.length_a   1.000
_cell.length_b   1.000
_cell.length_c   1.000
_cell.angle_alpha   90.00
_cell.angle_beta   90.00
_cell.angle_gamma   90.00
#
_symmetry.space_group_name_H-M   'P 1'
#
loop_
_entity.id
_entity.type
_entity.pdbx_description
1 polymer ?
#
loop_
_entity_poly.entity_id
_entity_poly.type
_entity_poly.pdbx_seq_one_letter_code
_entity_poly.pdbx_strand_id
1 'polypeptide(L)'
;MGLTPNPPHCDHVARSLANAYHAYLLCPELKVVLSAEIENGNVIAESSVGWPRESSVFIRLQRPVTTDTPAGIDRRDIGDPHYWDAELYHHRSGHVLAW
;
A
#
# COMPACT_ATOMS: atom_id res chain seq x y z
N MET A 1 9.33 18.85 33.76
CA MET A 1 8.40 19.11 32.64
C MET A 1 9.23 19.36 31.40
N GLY A 2 9.21 18.43 30.45
CA GLY A 2 9.90 18.60 29.17
C GLY A 2 9.07 17.89 28.12
N LEU A 3 8.00 18.55 27.68
CA LEU A 3 7.25 18.08 26.51
C LEU A 3 8.21 18.14 25.33
N THR A 4 8.49 16.98 24.73
CA THR A 4 9.24 16.91 23.49
C THR A 4 8.52 17.73 22.42
N PRO A 5 9.26 18.45 21.55
CA PRO A 5 8.64 19.23 20.50
C PRO A 5 7.88 18.28 19.56
N ASN A 6 6.63 18.67 19.24
CA ASN A 6 5.85 18.03 18.17
C ASN A 6 6.73 17.92 16.92
N PRO A 7 6.82 16.74 16.26
CA PRO A 7 7.64 16.60 15.08
C PRO A 7 7.16 17.58 13.99
N PRO A 8 8.09 18.17 13.22
CA PRO A 8 7.78 19.26 12.32
C PRO A 8 6.88 18.79 11.16
N HIS A 9 6.09 19.73 10.65
CA HIS A 9 5.20 19.66 9.48
C HIS A 9 5.83 19.09 8.18
N CYS A 10 7.14 18.80 8.18
CA CYS A 10 7.93 18.22 7.09
C CYS A 10 7.67 16.72 6.83
N ASP A 11 7.10 15.99 7.79
CA ASP A 11 6.90 14.54 7.67
C ASP A 11 5.85 14.18 6.61
N HIS A 12 4.85 15.04 6.40
CA HIS A 12 3.76 14.77 5.45
C HIS A 12 4.21 14.81 3.99
N VAL A 13 5.10 15.75 3.63
CA VAL A 13 5.60 15.87 2.25
C VAL A 13 6.54 14.71 1.94
N ALA A 14 7.46 14.39 2.85
CA ALA A 14 8.37 13.26 2.70
C ALA A 14 7.59 11.93 2.54
N ARG A 15 6.56 11.72 3.36
CA ARG A 15 5.69 10.54 3.25
C ARG A 15 4.91 10.50 1.94
N SER A 16 4.40 11.64 1.48
CA SER A 16 3.67 11.72 0.21
C SER A 16 4.59 11.40 -0.98
N LEU A 17 5.83 11.89 -0.97
CA LEU A 17 6.82 11.57 -2.00
C LEU A 17 7.22 10.09 -1.98
N ALA A 18 7.44 9.51 -0.80
CA ALA A 18 7.73 8.09 -0.66
C ALA A 18 6.57 7.22 -1.19
N ASN A 19 5.34 7.55 -0.83
CA ASN A 19 4.15 6.86 -1.34
C ASN A 19 4.05 6.94 -2.87
N ALA A 20 4.28 8.11 -3.45
CA ALA A 20 4.27 8.29 -4.91
C ALA A 20 5.37 7.46 -5.59
N TYR A 21 6.57 7.42 -5.00
CA TYR A 21 7.68 6.62 -5.49
C TYR A 21 7.40 5.11 -5.42
N HIS A 22 6.88 4.62 -4.30
CA HIS A 22 6.51 3.20 -4.15
C HIS A 22 5.37 2.81 -5.09
N ALA A 23 4.34 3.66 -5.23
CA ALA A 23 3.29 3.48 -6.22
C ALA A 23 3.86 3.41 -7.65
N TYR A 24 4.89 4.21 -7.96
CA TYR A 24 5.60 4.15 -9.24
C TYR A 24 6.39 2.85 -9.43
N LEU A 25 6.88 2.20 -8.38
CA LEU A 25 7.59 0.91 -8.48
C LEU A 25 6.66 -0.31 -8.57
N LEU A 26 5.39 -0.15 -8.20
CA LEU A 26 4.39 -1.21 -8.20
C LEU A 26 4.22 -1.85 -9.60
N CYS A 27 3.78 -3.11 -9.67
CA CYS A 27 3.63 -3.79 -10.95
C CYS A 27 2.40 -3.24 -11.69
N PRO A 28 2.38 -3.29 -13.03
CA PRO A 28 1.31 -2.69 -13.82
C PRO A 28 -0.11 -3.14 -13.38
N GLU A 29 -0.27 -4.42 -13.05
CA GLU A 29 -1.55 -5.01 -12.69
C GLU A 29 -2.10 -4.43 -11.36
N LEU A 30 -1.26 -4.33 -10.34
CA LEU A 30 -1.65 -3.73 -9.06
C LEU A 30 -1.71 -2.20 -9.13
N LYS A 31 -0.97 -1.56 -10.04
CA LYS A 31 -1.10 -0.10 -10.29
C LYS A 31 -2.49 0.25 -10.79
N VAL A 32 -3.08 -0.55 -11.67
CA VAL A 32 -4.45 -0.32 -12.15
C VAL A 32 -5.44 -0.31 -10.98
N VAL A 33 -5.33 -1.28 -10.07
CA VAL A 33 -6.18 -1.34 -8.87
C VAL A 33 -5.92 -0.14 -7.96
N LEU A 34 -4.66 0.16 -7.65
CA LEU A 34 -4.30 1.29 -6.80
C LEU A 34 -4.84 2.61 -7.36
N SER A 35 -4.65 2.88 -8.65
CA SER A 35 -5.15 4.10 -9.30
C SER A 35 -6.66 4.24 -9.20
N ALA A 36 -7.41 3.17 -9.50
CA ALA A 36 -8.87 3.17 -9.36
C ALA A 36 -9.31 3.43 -7.91
N GLU A 37 -8.63 2.84 -6.93
CA GLU A 37 -8.93 3.06 -5.52
C GLU A 37 -8.64 4.51 -5.08
N ILE A 38 -7.53 5.10 -5.53
CA ILE A 38 -7.21 6.52 -5.23
C ILE A 38 -8.25 7.45 -5.89
N GLU A 39 -8.67 7.17 -7.12
CA GLU A 39 -9.73 7.93 -7.80
C GLU A 39 -11.08 7.82 -7.07
N ASN A 40 -11.37 6.68 -6.45
CA ASN A 40 -12.51 6.46 -5.56
C ASN A 40 -12.32 7.03 -4.13
N GLY A 41 -11.28 7.84 -3.93
CA GLY A 41 -10.97 8.55 -2.69
C GLY A 41 -10.33 7.67 -1.61
N ASN A 42 -9.82 6.49 -1.95
CA ASN A 42 -9.00 5.70 -1.02
C ASN A 42 -7.65 6.41 -0.84
N VAL A 43 -6.92 6.06 0.22
CA VAL A 43 -5.66 6.72 0.56
C VAL A 43 -4.65 5.67 0.98
N ILE A 44 -3.40 5.86 0.55
CA ILE A 44 -2.28 5.03 1.02
C ILE A 44 -2.02 5.35 2.50
N ALA A 45 -2.29 4.37 3.35
CA ALA A 45 -2.00 4.42 4.78
C ALA A 45 -0.49 4.26 5.04
N GLU A 46 0.13 3.34 4.31
CA GLU A 46 1.52 2.94 4.48
C GLU A 46 2.09 2.40 3.16
N SER A 47 3.39 2.58 2.94
CA SER A 47 4.07 1.94 1.82
C SER A 47 5.52 1.62 2.18
N SER A 48 6.04 0.55 1.61
CA SER A 48 7.43 0.11 1.81
C SER A 48 7.93 -0.70 0.62
N VAL A 49 9.25 -0.88 0.58
CA VAL A 49 9.95 -1.74 -0.38
C VAL A 49 10.77 -2.78 0.38
N GLY A 50 11.05 -3.91 -0.27
CA GLY A 50 11.87 -4.97 0.31
C GLY A 50 11.09 -6.02 1.11
N TRP A 51 9.76 -5.95 1.11
CA TRP A 51 8.88 -6.95 1.70
C TRP A 51 7.68 -7.22 0.77
N PRO A 52 7.20 -8.47 0.63
CA PRO A 52 7.67 -9.71 1.27
C PRO A 52 8.97 -10.28 0.68
N ARG A 53 9.43 -9.77 -0.47
CA ARG A 53 10.74 -10.11 -1.07
C ARG A 53 11.55 -8.83 -1.24
N GLU A 54 12.86 -8.96 -1.42
CA GLU A 54 13.80 -7.84 -1.54
C GLU A 54 13.44 -6.83 -2.66
N SER A 55 12.84 -7.30 -3.75
CA SER A 55 12.38 -6.46 -4.86
C SER A 55 10.90 -6.07 -4.77
N SER A 56 10.20 -6.47 -3.72
CA SER A 56 8.77 -6.28 -3.62
C SER A 56 8.40 -4.87 -3.15
N VAL A 57 7.27 -4.40 -3.64
CA VAL A 57 6.57 -3.23 -3.12
C VAL A 57 5.37 -3.70 -2.31
N PHE A 58 5.22 -3.12 -1.12
CA PHE A 58 4.05 -3.26 -0.26
C PHE A 58 3.35 -1.91 -0.13
N ILE A 59 2.03 -1.90 -0.33
CA ILE A 59 1.19 -0.72 -0.12
C ILE A 59 -0.02 -1.14 0.70
N ARG A 60 -0.30 -0.41 1.78
CA ARG A 60 -1.51 -0.57 2.57
C ARG A 60 -2.46 0.60 2.34
N LEU A 61 -3.70 0.31 2.05
CA LEU A 61 -4.77 1.28 1.87
C LEU A 61 -5.52 1.51 3.20
N GLN A 62 -6.15 2.68 3.33
CA GLN A 62 -6.95 3.00 4.53
C GLN A 62 -8.32 2.34 4.53
N ARG A 63 -8.85 2.01 3.34
CA ARG A 63 -10.17 1.40 3.17
C ARG A 63 -10.08 0.15 2.31
N PRO A 64 -11.06 -0.77 2.44
CA PRO A 64 -11.09 -1.97 1.62
C PRO A 64 -11.08 -1.71 0.12
N VAL A 65 -10.36 -2.55 -0.61
CA VAL A 65 -10.36 -2.54 -2.08
C VAL A 65 -11.72 -3.01 -2.58
N THR A 66 -12.36 -2.15 -3.35
CA THR A 66 -13.66 -2.38 -3.98
C THR A 66 -13.54 -2.75 -5.46
N THR A 67 -12.43 -2.37 -6.08
CA THR A 67 -12.11 -2.67 -7.48
C THR A 67 -11.97 -4.19 -7.71
N ASP A 68 -12.44 -4.65 -8.86
CA ASP A 68 -12.33 -6.05 -9.27
C ASP A 68 -10.86 -6.50 -9.34
N THR A 69 -10.60 -7.72 -8.89
CA THR A 69 -9.25 -8.29 -8.89
C THR A 69 -8.86 -8.71 -10.31
N PRO A 70 -7.78 -8.17 -10.90
CA PRO A 70 -7.34 -8.56 -12.23
C PRO A 70 -6.87 -10.02 -12.27
N ALA A 71 -6.90 -10.62 -13.45
CA ALA A 71 -6.41 -11.99 -13.65
C ALA A 71 -4.93 -12.11 -13.26
N GLY A 72 -4.58 -13.20 -12.56
CA GLY A 72 -3.21 -13.47 -12.11
C GLY A 72 -2.81 -12.79 -10.80
N ILE A 73 -3.73 -12.10 -10.14
CA ILE A 73 -3.60 -11.59 -8.78
C ILE A 73 -4.44 -12.46 -7.85
N ASP A 74 -3.84 -12.90 -6.74
CA ASP A 74 -4.57 -13.57 -5.68
C ASP A 74 -5.19 -12.54 -4.76
N ARG A 75 -6.50 -12.62 -4.54
CA ARG A 75 -7.15 -11.97 -3.41
C ARG A 75 -7.15 -12.94 -2.22
N ARG A 76 -6.63 -12.49 -1.08
CA ARG A 76 -6.50 -13.30 0.13
C ARG A 76 -7.11 -12.57 1.31
N ASP A 77 -7.96 -13.29 2.04
CA ASP A 77 -8.46 -12.84 3.34
C ASP A 77 -7.47 -13.30 4.40
N ILE A 78 -6.77 -12.33 5.02
CA ILE A 78 -5.76 -12.59 6.04
C ILE A 78 -6.41 -12.59 7.43
N GLY A 79 -7.31 -11.64 7.68
CA GLY A 79 -8.10 -11.52 8.90
C GLY A 79 -7.25 -11.36 10.16
N ASP A 80 -6.06 -10.75 10.03
CA ASP A 80 -5.14 -10.61 11.17
C ASP A 80 -5.44 -9.31 11.94
N PRO A 81 -5.83 -9.40 13.23
CA PRO A 81 -6.19 -8.23 14.03
C PRO A 81 -5.05 -7.23 14.27
N HIS A 82 -3.80 -7.66 14.08
CA HIS A 82 -2.61 -6.86 14.33
C HIS A 82 -2.01 -6.25 13.05
N TYR A 83 -2.43 -6.73 11.87
CA TYR A 83 -1.87 -6.29 10.60
C TYR A 83 -2.95 -5.70 9.68
N TRP A 84 -3.58 -6.51 8.83
CA TRP A 84 -4.60 -6.10 7.87
C TRP A 84 -5.60 -7.23 7.61
N ASP A 85 -6.77 -6.85 7.10
CA ASP A 85 -7.88 -7.79 6.92
C ASP A 85 -7.71 -8.60 5.64
N ALA A 86 -7.26 -7.98 4.55
CA ALA A 86 -7.08 -8.68 3.28
C ALA A 86 -6.01 -8.05 2.39
N GLU A 87 -5.56 -8.82 1.39
CA GLU A 87 -4.53 -8.41 0.45
C GLU A 87 -4.81 -8.88 -0.98
N LEU A 88 -4.23 -8.15 -1.93
CA LEU A 88 -3.97 -8.58 -3.29
C LEU A 88 -2.48 -8.90 -3.43
N TYR A 89 -2.16 -10.14 -3.80
CA TYR A 89 -0.80 -10.62 -3.99
C TYR A 89 -0.54 -10.96 -5.46
N HIS A 90 0.51 -10.38 -6.04
CA HIS A 90 0.95 -10.70 -7.39
C HIS A 90 2.16 -11.64 -7.36
N HIS A 91 1.97 -12.92 -7.72
CA HIS A 91 2.99 -13.97 -7.56
C HIS A 91 4.32 -13.73 -8.27
N ARG A 92 4.29 -13.12 -9.46
CA ARG A 92 5.49 -12.93 -10.28
C ARG A 92 6.40 -11.86 -9.69
N SER A 93 5.84 -10.71 -9.32
CA SER A 93 6.62 -9.62 -8.72
C SER A 93 6.75 -9.75 -7.21
N GLY A 94 5.89 -10.55 -6.56
CA GLY A 94 5.77 -10.61 -5.11
C GLY A 94 5.21 -9.34 -4.48
N HIS A 95 4.57 -8.47 -5.26
CA HIS A 95 4.00 -7.20 -4.77
C HIS A 95 2.69 -7.43 -4.02
N VAL A 96 2.41 -6.55 -3.07
CA VAL A 96 1.25 -6.64 -2.19
C VAL A 96 0.51 -5.31 -2.15
N LEU A 97 -0.82 -5.37 -2.29
CA LEU A 97 -1.73 -4.28 -1.95
C LEU A 97 -2.68 -4.77 -0.85
N ALA A 98 -2.54 -4.24 0.37
CA ALA A 98 -3.28 -4.67 1.56
C ALA A 98 -4.26 -3.61 2.03
N TRP A 99 -5.26 -3.99 2.82
CA TRP A 99 -6.20 -3.07 3.48
C TRP A 99 -6.70 -3.64 4.82
#